data_AF-A0A4S4EIR9-F1
#
_entry.id   AF-A0A4S4EIR9-F1
#
_cell.length_a   1.000
_cell.length_b   1.000
_cell.length_c   1.000
_cell.angle_alpha   90.00
_cell.angle_beta   90.00
_cell.angle_gamma   90.00
#
_symmetry.space_group_name_H-M   'P 1'
#
loop_
_entity.id
_entity.type
_entity.pdbx_description
1 polymer ?
#
loop_
_entity_poly.entity_id
_entity_poly.type
_entity_poly.pdbx_seq_one_letter_code
_entity_poly.pdbx_strand_id
1 'polypeptide(L)'
;MEDVITAIPPPSRFFLEDLNNFTPPSPPIPPPFLLFSTPNQSKPICPSLLIIALSSPSLHFCHHISTKTLIGSVILPEIPFSGNTIEPSLRDKSCNIYTLTENDNLIVIVSVQYQVSAERSHAVAKLLIGEQIVPEKVLILDSIQSRNFRGKLSPDETFAFKLETSQQRKRLGNDGCGDSSLLKGIDYFPSGSMVDGLSAALLGQCQMKKIKGTVCVSWPEFGGAVASLVKSLLLKDVLPGFEYSIVDGEGGDTCLRFGQIKDNRLDSELYT
;
A
#
# COMPACT_ATOMS: atom_id res chain seq x y z
N MET A 1 -72.71 10.18 10.16
CA MET A 1 -71.73 11.21 9.75
C MET A 1 -70.43 10.75 10.39
N GLU A 2 -69.64 9.98 9.65
CA GLU A 2 -68.43 9.34 10.18
C GLU A 2 -67.25 10.30 9.99
N ASP A 3 -66.55 10.58 11.08
CA ASP A 3 -65.40 11.47 11.14
C ASP A 3 -64.25 10.95 10.28
N VAL A 4 -63.87 11.74 9.27
CA VAL A 4 -62.68 11.53 8.45
C VAL A 4 -61.46 12.04 9.23
N ILE A 5 -61.09 11.33 10.28
CA ILE A 5 -59.74 11.42 10.86
C ILE A 5 -58.92 10.31 10.20
N THR A 6 -58.52 10.51 8.95
CA THR A 6 -57.41 9.75 8.37
C THR A 6 -56.14 10.20 9.07
N ALA A 7 -55.78 9.49 10.15
CA ALA A 7 -54.63 9.73 11.02
C ALA A 7 -53.27 9.41 10.38
N ILE A 8 -53.16 9.48 9.05
CA ILE A 8 -51.89 9.24 8.35
C ILE A 8 -51.36 10.60 7.90
N PRO A 9 -50.25 11.09 8.47
CA PRO A 9 -49.65 12.34 8.05
C PRO A 9 -49.22 12.24 6.58
N PRO A 10 -49.25 13.36 5.83
CA PRO A 10 -48.77 13.37 4.45
C PRO A 10 -47.31 12.92 4.40
N PRO A 11 -46.88 12.22 3.32
CA PRO A 11 -45.51 11.75 3.19
C PRO A 11 -44.53 12.94 3.26
N SER A 12 -43.40 12.72 3.95
CA SER A 12 -42.35 13.70 4.10
C SER A 12 -41.92 14.25 2.74
N ARG A 13 -41.83 15.58 2.63
CA ARG A 13 -41.25 16.25 1.45
C ARG A 13 -39.73 16.22 1.42
N PHE A 14 -39.10 15.88 2.54
CA PHE A 14 -37.66 15.74 2.63
C PHE A 14 -37.28 14.34 2.19
N PHE A 15 -36.36 14.26 1.24
CA PHE A 15 -35.66 13.04 0.93
C PHE A 15 -34.72 12.68 2.09
N LEU A 16 -34.34 11.40 2.20
CA LEU A 16 -33.48 10.95 3.29
C LEU A 16 -32.14 11.72 3.28
N GLU A 17 -31.67 12.09 2.09
CA GLU A 17 -30.48 12.90 1.84
C GLU A 17 -30.65 14.35 2.35
N ASP A 18 -31.85 14.93 2.26
CA ASP A 18 -32.11 16.27 2.80
C ASP A 18 -32.09 16.28 4.33
N LEU A 19 -32.53 15.18 4.94
CA LEU A 19 -32.50 14.99 6.40
C LEU A 19 -31.06 14.82 6.93
N ASN A 20 -30.12 14.35 6.11
CA ASN A 20 -28.71 14.24 6.50
C ASN A 20 -28.08 15.60 6.80
N ASN A 21 -28.58 16.71 6.23
CA ASN A 21 -28.10 18.06 6.56
C ASN A 21 -28.38 18.46 8.03
N PHE A 22 -29.34 17.80 8.67
CA PHE A 22 -29.68 18.01 10.08
C PHE A 22 -29.04 16.98 11.00
N THR A 23 -28.35 15.98 10.45
CA THR A 23 -27.57 15.05 11.27
C THR A 23 -26.29 15.76 11.73
N PRO A 24 -25.96 15.70 13.03
CA PRO A 24 -24.69 16.23 13.51
C PRO A 24 -23.55 15.50 12.79
N PRO A 25 -22.43 16.19 12.48
CA PRO A 25 -21.30 15.56 11.82
C PRO A 25 -20.83 14.36 12.64
N SER A 26 -20.51 13.26 11.96
CA SER A 26 -19.97 12.07 12.61
C SER A 26 -18.75 12.44 13.46
N PRO A 27 -18.56 11.82 14.63
CA PRO A 27 -17.41 12.10 15.47
C PRO A 27 -16.11 11.88 14.69
N PRO A 28 -15.09 12.72 14.88
CA PRO A 28 -13.85 12.62 14.14
C PRO A 28 -13.16 11.27 14.44
N ILE A 29 -12.74 10.57 13.39
CA ILE A 29 -12.03 9.30 13.52
C ILE A 29 -10.66 9.58 14.15
N PRO A 30 -10.24 8.85 15.20
CA PRO A 30 -8.95 9.07 15.82
C PRO A 30 -7.80 8.91 14.81
N PRO A 31 -6.69 9.65 14.95
CA PRO A 31 -5.59 9.60 13.99
C PRO A 31 -4.88 8.23 14.02
N PRO A 32 -4.29 7.80 12.89
CA PRO A 32 -3.43 6.62 12.89
C PRO A 32 -2.16 6.90 13.70
N PHE A 33 -1.59 5.87 14.33
CA PHE A 33 -0.38 6.00 15.13
C PHE A 33 0.58 4.83 14.94
N LEU A 34 1.86 5.08 15.22
CA LEU A 34 2.93 4.09 15.20
C LEU A 34 3.09 3.48 16.58
N LEU A 35 3.21 2.16 16.63
CA LEU A 35 3.56 1.41 17.82
C LEU A 35 4.87 0.65 17.56
N PHE A 36 5.96 1.05 18.20
CA PHE A 36 7.23 0.33 18.15
C PHE A 36 7.33 -0.72 19.25
N SER A 37 7.96 -1.85 18.96
CA SER A 37 8.19 -2.95 19.89
C SER A 37 9.14 -2.57 21.03
N THR A 38 10.05 -1.63 20.79
CA THR A 38 10.93 -1.07 21.83
C THR A 38 10.31 0.20 22.41
N PRO A 39 9.91 0.22 23.70
CA PRO A 39 9.41 1.43 24.33
C PRO A 39 10.51 2.50 24.41
N ASN A 40 10.15 3.76 24.17
CA ASN A 40 11.02 4.94 24.27
C ASN A 40 12.15 5.06 23.21
N GLN A 41 11.84 4.88 21.92
CA GLN A 41 12.72 5.37 20.87
C GLN A 41 12.73 6.91 20.89
N SER A 42 13.73 7.51 21.54
CA SER A 42 13.94 8.96 21.57
C SER A 42 14.49 9.52 20.25
N LYS A 43 14.95 8.63 19.37
CA LYS A 43 15.54 8.99 18.08
C LYS A 43 14.72 8.43 16.93
N PRO A 44 14.59 9.18 15.83
CA PRO A 44 13.93 8.70 14.63
C PRO A 44 14.77 7.61 13.94
N ILE A 45 14.08 6.69 13.28
CA ILE A 45 14.68 5.67 12.45
C ILE A 45 15.03 6.31 11.10
N CYS A 46 16.30 6.28 10.73
CA CYS A 46 16.78 6.87 9.47
C CYS A 46 17.28 5.78 8.52
N PRO A 47 16.39 5.05 7.84
CA PRO A 47 16.82 3.99 6.93
C PRO A 47 17.38 4.56 5.63
N SER A 48 18.39 3.89 5.09
CA SER A 48 18.92 4.17 3.74
C SER A 48 17.86 3.92 2.67
N LEU A 49 17.00 2.93 2.88
CA LEU A 49 15.91 2.54 2.01
C LEU A 49 14.68 2.13 2.83
N LEU A 50 13.53 2.71 2.49
CA LEU A 50 12.22 2.31 2.98
C LEU A 50 11.45 1.63 1.85
N ILE A 51 11.11 0.35 2.01
CA ILE A 51 10.29 -0.41 1.08
C ILE A 51 8.88 -0.50 1.66
N ILE A 52 7.87 -0.09 0.91
CA ILE A 52 6.46 -0.15 1.32
C ILE A 52 5.72 -1.09 0.38
N ALA A 53 5.35 -2.25 0.89
CA ALA A 53 4.60 -3.27 0.17
C ALA A 53 3.09 -3.09 0.39
N LEU A 54 2.36 -2.82 -0.70
CA LEU A 54 0.90 -2.62 -0.73
C LEU A 54 0.19 -3.70 -1.56
N SER A 55 0.86 -4.20 -2.59
CA SER A 55 0.31 -5.22 -3.50
C SER A 55 0.43 -6.64 -2.94
N SER A 56 -0.49 -7.53 -3.31
CA SER A 56 -0.41 -8.96 -2.99
C SER A 56 0.96 -9.59 -3.33
N PRO A 57 1.50 -9.45 -4.56
CA PRO A 57 2.82 -10.01 -4.90
C PRO A 57 3.97 -9.44 -4.04
N SER A 58 3.94 -8.16 -3.70
CA SER A 58 4.99 -7.56 -2.86
C SER A 58 4.88 -7.99 -1.39
N LEU A 59 3.67 -8.06 -0.84
CA LEU A 59 3.42 -8.57 0.50
C LEU A 59 3.85 -10.03 0.62
N HIS A 60 3.53 -10.86 -0.38
CA HIS A 60 3.96 -12.24 -0.43
C HIS A 60 5.49 -12.33 -0.46
N PHE A 61 6.18 -11.51 -1.26
CA PHE A 61 7.64 -11.48 -1.27
C PHE A 61 8.21 -11.10 0.11
N CYS A 62 7.75 -9.98 0.70
CA CYS A 62 8.25 -9.47 1.97
C CYS A 62 8.00 -10.44 3.15
N HIS A 63 6.90 -11.19 3.12
CA HIS A 63 6.62 -12.20 4.12
C HIS A 63 7.66 -13.33 4.14
N HIS A 64 8.18 -13.72 2.97
CA HIS A 64 9.13 -14.83 2.82
C HIS A 64 10.61 -14.43 2.98
N ILE A 65 10.90 -13.16 3.29
CA ILE A 65 12.25 -12.72 3.66
C ILE A 65 12.55 -13.24 5.06
N SER A 66 13.57 -14.10 5.20
CA SER A 66 13.91 -14.78 6.46
C SER A 66 14.63 -13.87 7.47
N THR A 67 15.41 -12.90 7.00
CA THR A 67 16.31 -12.07 7.82
C THR A 67 15.65 -10.81 8.43
N LYS A 68 14.32 -10.71 8.37
CA LYS A 68 13.59 -9.52 8.82
C LYS A 68 13.26 -9.58 10.32
N THR A 69 13.42 -8.47 11.03
CA THR A 69 13.03 -8.36 12.45
C THR A 69 11.86 -7.39 12.59
N LEU A 70 10.78 -7.80 13.26
CA LEU A 70 9.63 -6.93 13.51
C LEU A 70 10.01 -5.84 14.52
N ILE A 71 9.86 -4.57 14.15
CA ILE A 71 10.18 -3.42 15.00
C ILE A 71 8.97 -2.62 15.43
N GLY A 72 7.83 -2.79 14.77
CA GLY A 72 6.61 -2.07 15.11
C GLY A 72 5.47 -2.32 14.14
N SER A 73 4.38 -1.59 14.33
CA SER A 73 3.18 -1.67 13.51
C SER A 73 2.49 -0.30 13.43
N VAL A 74 1.80 -0.04 12.31
CA VAL A 74 0.91 1.12 12.14
C VAL A 74 -0.51 0.70 12.48
N ILE A 75 -1.09 1.38 13.45
CA ILE A 75 -2.44 1.11 13.93
C ILE A 75 -3.41 2.13 13.34
N LEU A 76 -4.43 1.63 12.63
CA LEU A 76 -5.62 2.38 12.24
C LEU A 76 -6.75 2.00 13.20
N PRO A 77 -7.23 2.92 14.05
CA PRO A 77 -8.29 2.65 15.03
C PRO A 77 -9.57 2.07 14.45
N GLU A 78 -9.87 2.36 13.19
CA GLU A 78 -11.04 1.91 12.45
C GLU A 78 -10.95 0.45 11.95
N ILE A 79 -9.76 -0.15 11.92
CA ILE A 79 -9.56 -1.51 11.41
C ILE A 79 -9.65 -2.52 12.57
N PRO A 80 -10.58 -3.49 12.53
CA PRO A 80 -10.71 -4.47 13.59
C PRO A 80 -9.55 -5.48 13.56
N PHE A 81 -9.02 -5.81 14.73
CA PHE A 81 -8.01 -6.86 14.92
C PHE A 81 -8.60 -8.28 14.99
N SER A 82 -9.93 -8.40 14.92
CA SER A 82 -10.59 -9.70 15.00
C SER A 82 -10.19 -10.60 13.82
N GLY A 83 -9.76 -11.83 14.14
CA GLY A 83 -9.31 -12.80 13.16
C GLY A 83 -7.81 -12.75 12.83
N ASN A 84 -7.05 -11.83 13.44
CA ASN A 84 -5.59 -11.82 13.30
C ASN A 84 -4.95 -12.92 14.15
N THR A 85 -3.86 -13.50 13.65
CA THR A 85 -3.04 -14.45 14.38
C THR A 85 -2.04 -13.75 15.32
N ILE A 86 -1.51 -14.50 16.29
CA ILE A 86 -0.48 -13.99 17.22
C ILE A 86 0.84 -13.80 16.47
N GLU A 87 1.18 -14.74 15.59
CA GLU A 87 2.32 -14.62 14.69
C GLU A 87 1.89 -13.90 13.41
N PRO A 88 2.77 -13.09 12.81
CA PRO A 88 2.44 -12.33 11.61
C PRO A 88 2.13 -13.28 10.46
N SER A 89 0.88 -13.26 10.00
CA SER A 89 0.39 -14.02 8.86
C SER A 89 0.12 -13.09 7.68
N LEU A 90 0.13 -13.65 6.47
CA LEU A 90 -0.32 -12.95 5.28
C LEU A 90 -1.81 -12.57 5.36
N ARG A 91 -2.62 -13.29 6.14
CA ARG A 91 -4.07 -13.07 6.25
C ARG A 91 -4.46 -11.99 7.27
N ASP A 92 -3.51 -11.53 8.06
CA ASP A 92 -3.78 -10.57 9.12
C ASP A 92 -4.11 -9.20 8.53
N LYS A 93 -5.04 -8.50 9.17
CA LYS A 93 -5.29 -7.09 8.88
C LYS A 93 -4.32 -6.24 9.69
N SER A 94 -3.06 -6.27 9.30
CA SER A 94 -1.99 -5.58 10.01
C SER A 94 -1.14 -4.71 9.08
N CYS A 95 -0.41 -3.76 9.67
CA CYS A 95 0.58 -2.96 8.94
C CYS A 95 1.90 -3.03 9.69
N ASN A 96 2.68 -4.07 9.39
CA ASN A 96 3.87 -4.39 10.16
C ASN A 96 5.11 -3.71 9.58
N ILE A 97 5.96 -3.24 10.47
CA ILE A 97 7.22 -2.59 10.15
C ILE A 97 8.34 -3.52 10.57
N TYR A 98 9.16 -3.90 9.60
CA TYR A 98 10.31 -4.76 9.77
C TYR A 98 11.59 -3.99 9.47
N THR A 99 12.67 -4.34 10.17
CA THR A 99 14.03 -3.90 9.82
C THR A 99 14.82 -5.06 9.22
N LEU A 100 15.72 -4.67 8.35
CA LEU A 100 16.64 -5.53 7.64
C LEU A 100 18.00 -4.82 7.67
N THR A 101 18.98 -5.43 8.32
CA THR A 101 20.33 -4.89 8.45
C THR A 101 21.24 -5.64 7.49
N GLU A 102 21.75 -4.96 6.48
CA GLU A 102 22.66 -5.54 5.49
C GLU A 102 23.90 -4.65 5.37
N ASN A 103 25.09 -5.21 5.60
CA ASN A 103 26.38 -4.52 5.39
C ASN A 103 26.38 -3.06 5.93
N ASP A 104 25.91 -2.89 7.17
CA ASP A 104 25.74 -1.60 7.89
C ASP A 104 24.67 -0.64 7.34
N ASN A 105 23.98 -0.98 6.25
CA ASN A 105 22.83 -0.23 5.76
C ASN A 105 21.54 -0.71 6.43
N LEU A 106 20.81 0.24 7.02
CA LEU A 106 19.49 -0.01 7.57
C LEU A 106 18.45 0.09 6.46
N ILE A 107 17.74 -1.01 6.20
CA ILE A 107 16.59 -1.09 5.32
C ILE A 107 15.36 -1.34 6.18
N VAL A 108 14.28 -0.61 5.92
CA VAL A 108 13.00 -0.78 6.61
C VAL A 108 11.96 -1.23 5.60
N ILE A 109 11.19 -2.26 5.95
CA ILE A 109 10.11 -2.81 5.14
C ILE A 109 8.79 -2.59 5.88
N VAL A 110 7.83 -1.96 5.22
CA VAL A 110 6.48 -1.76 5.73
C VAL A 110 5.54 -2.63 4.91
N SER A 111 4.88 -3.60 5.54
CA SER A 111 3.91 -4.48 4.89
C SER A 111 2.50 -4.06 5.28
N VAL A 112 1.77 -3.44 4.35
CA VAL A 112 0.41 -2.95 4.58
C VAL A 112 -0.60 -4.00 4.08
N GLN A 113 -1.18 -4.78 4.99
CA GLN A 113 -2.07 -5.90 4.63
C GLN A 113 -3.57 -5.55 4.68
N TYR A 114 -3.94 -4.35 5.15
CA TYR A 114 -5.31 -3.84 5.06
C TYR A 114 -5.44 -2.74 3.99
N GLN A 115 -6.65 -2.57 3.46
CA GLN A 115 -6.96 -1.45 2.59
C GLN A 115 -7.06 -0.16 3.41
N VAL A 116 -6.26 0.84 3.03
CA VAL A 116 -6.35 2.20 3.56
C VAL A 116 -7.25 3.01 2.65
N SER A 117 -8.32 3.59 3.19
CA SER A 117 -9.22 4.45 2.42
C SER A 117 -8.47 5.69 1.91
N ALA A 118 -8.97 6.28 0.81
CA ALA A 118 -8.37 7.49 0.24
C ALA A 118 -8.31 8.65 1.25
N GLU A 119 -9.35 8.78 2.07
CA GLU A 119 -9.46 9.80 3.14
C GLU A 119 -8.35 9.68 4.19
N ARG A 120 -7.91 8.45 4.47
CA ARG A 120 -6.91 8.14 5.51
C ARG A 120 -5.49 8.04 4.96
N SER A 121 -5.36 7.88 3.64
CA SER A 121 -4.09 7.69 2.94
C SER A 121 -3.09 8.81 3.23
N HIS A 122 -3.53 10.07 3.29
CA HIS A 122 -2.65 11.19 3.60
C HIS A 122 -2.10 11.14 5.04
N ALA A 123 -2.94 10.81 6.01
CA ALA A 123 -2.55 10.71 7.42
C ALA A 123 -1.55 9.57 7.64
N VAL A 124 -1.80 8.41 7.03
CA VAL A 124 -0.90 7.26 7.07
C VAL A 124 0.43 7.56 6.37
N ALA A 125 0.40 8.21 5.21
CA ALA A 125 1.61 8.59 4.49
C ALA A 125 2.48 9.58 5.28
N LYS A 126 1.87 10.56 5.95
CA LYS A 126 2.57 11.51 6.83
C LYS A 126 3.20 10.81 8.03
N LEU A 127 2.55 9.76 8.55
CA LEU A 127 3.03 8.98 9.68
C LEU A 127 4.22 8.09 9.28
N LEU A 128 4.14 7.40 8.14
CA LEU A 128 5.18 6.52 7.61
C LEU A 128 6.41 7.27 7.07
N ILE A 129 6.22 8.46 6.50
CA ILE A 129 7.28 9.31 5.95
C ILE A 129 7.23 10.64 6.70
N GLY A 130 7.64 10.57 7.97
CA GLY A 130 7.28 11.55 8.99
C GLY A 130 8.47 12.03 9.78
N GLU A 131 8.23 12.20 11.08
CA GLU A 131 9.26 12.55 12.06
C GLU A 131 9.93 11.29 12.62
N GLN A 132 9.17 10.21 12.83
CA GLN A 132 9.68 8.98 13.45
C GLN A 132 10.45 8.10 12.47
N ILE A 133 10.13 8.15 11.17
CA ILE A 133 10.82 7.40 10.11
C ILE A 133 11.22 8.41 9.04
N VAL A 134 12.54 8.59 8.86
CA VAL A 134 13.13 9.57 7.95
C VAL A 134 14.02 8.85 6.94
N PRO A 135 13.46 8.33 5.84
CA PRO A 135 14.21 7.55 4.86
C PRO A 135 15.01 8.44 3.90
N GLU A 136 16.16 7.94 3.43
CA GLU A 136 16.89 8.59 2.33
C GLU A 136 16.23 8.30 0.96
N LYS A 137 15.77 7.06 0.78
CA LYS A 137 15.08 6.58 -0.42
C LYS A 137 13.83 5.81 -0.05
N VAL A 138 12.80 5.90 -0.88
CA VAL A 138 11.53 5.18 -0.70
C VAL A 138 11.19 4.41 -1.97
N LEU A 139 10.91 3.13 -1.83
CA LEU A 139 10.34 2.26 -2.86
C LEU A 139 8.94 1.85 -2.43
N ILE A 140 7.94 2.13 -3.25
CA ILE A 140 6.54 1.76 -3.02
C ILE A 140 6.17 0.70 -4.04
N LEU A 141 5.67 -0.44 -3.59
CA LEU A 141 5.27 -1.57 -4.43
C LEU A 141 3.76 -1.70 -4.37
N ASP A 142 3.11 -1.42 -5.50
CA ASP A 142 1.66 -1.44 -5.61
C ASP A 142 1.22 -2.21 -6.87
N SER A 143 -0.07 -2.43 -7.02
CA SER A 143 -0.67 -3.07 -8.20
C SER A 143 -1.50 -2.07 -8.99
N ILE A 144 -1.54 -2.27 -10.31
CA ILE A 144 -2.41 -1.47 -11.17
C ILE A 144 -3.85 -1.91 -10.95
N GLN A 145 -4.73 -0.95 -10.62
CA GLN A 145 -6.16 -1.16 -10.69
C GLN A 145 -6.63 -0.92 -12.12
N SER A 146 -7.34 -1.88 -12.71
CA SER A 146 -7.81 -1.82 -14.09
C SER A 146 -8.59 -0.54 -14.40
N ARG A 147 -9.41 -0.06 -13.44
CA ARG A 147 -10.18 1.19 -13.52
C ARG A 147 -9.35 2.46 -13.70
N ASN A 148 -8.09 2.46 -13.26
CA ASN A 148 -7.22 3.64 -13.24
C ASN A 148 -6.20 3.64 -14.40
N PHE A 149 -6.17 2.57 -15.19
CA PHE A 149 -5.26 2.44 -16.32
C PHE A 149 -5.94 2.76 -17.64
N ARG A 150 -5.41 3.75 -18.35
CA ARG A 150 -5.90 4.15 -19.66
C ARG A 150 -5.18 3.37 -20.75
N GLY A 151 -5.68 2.17 -21.04
CA GLY A 151 -5.14 1.30 -22.08
C GLY A 151 -5.78 -0.09 -22.05
N LYS A 152 -5.24 -1.01 -22.85
CA LYS A 152 -5.61 -2.43 -22.78
C LYS A 152 -4.63 -3.14 -21.87
N LEU A 153 -5.13 -3.74 -20.80
CA LEU A 153 -4.38 -4.63 -19.93
C LEU A 153 -4.95 -6.03 -20.09
N SER A 154 -4.20 -6.90 -20.76
CA SER A 154 -4.55 -8.32 -20.81
C SER A 154 -4.24 -8.96 -19.46
N PRO A 155 -5.11 -9.79 -18.88
CA PRO A 155 -4.80 -10.53 -17.64
C PRO A 155 -3.69 -11.57 -17.85
N ASP A 156 -3.46 -12.00 -19.09
CA ASP A 156 -2.44 -13.01 -19.43
C ASP A 156 -1.02 -12.42 -19.53
N GLU A 157 -0.91 -11.09 -19.65
CA GLU A 157 0.36 -10.40 -19.78
C GLU A 157 0.79 -9.81 -18.44
N THR A 158 2.09 -9.95 -18.12
CA THR A 158 2.67 -9.37 -16.92
C THR A 158 3.45 -8.11 -17.24
N PHE A 159 3.14 -7.03 -16.54
CA PHE A 159 3.80 -5.75 -16.71
C PHE A 159 4.23 -5.18 -15.37
N ALA A 160 5.31 -4.40 -15.39
CA ALA A 160 5.65 -3.48 -14.32
C ALA A 160 5.99 -2.13 -14.92
N PHE A 161 5.57 -1.08 -14.23
CA PHE A 161 5.86 0.29 -14.60
C PHE A 161 6.34 1.08 -13.39
N LYS A 162 7.09 2.15 -13.65
CA LYS A 162 7.62 3.03 -12.60
C LYS A 162 7.10 4.47 -12.68
N LEU A 163 6.96 5.08 -11.51
CA LEU A 163 6.76 6.52 -11.30
C LEU A 163 7.80 7.02 -10.31
N GLU A 164 8.41 8.18 -10.57
CA GLU A 164 9.54 8.68 -9.78
C GLU A 164 9.34 10.15 -9.36
N THR A 165 9.83 10.48 -8.17
CA THR A 165 9.88 11.89 -7.73
C THR A 165 10.87 12.68 -8.58
N SER A 166 10.67 14.00 -8.63
CA SER A 166 11.62 14.91 -9.32
C SER A 166 13.05 14.77 -8.80
N GLN A 167 13.21 14.54 -7.49
CA GLN A 167 14.53 14.36 -6.86
C GLN A 167 15.23 13.09 -7.35
N GLN A 168 14.48 12.02 -7.57
CA GLN A 168 14.99 10.77 -8.14
C GLN A 168 15.43 10.96 -9.60
N ARG A 169 14.66 11.72 -10.40
CA ARG A 169 14.97 12.03 -11.81
C ARG A 169 16.16 12.98 -12.01
N LYS A 170 16.42 13.91 -11.07
CA LYS A 170 17.47 14.95 -11.20
C LYS A 170 18.90 14.44 -11.29
N ARG A 171 19.19 13.17 -10.96
CA ARG A 171 20.55 12.60 -11.03
C ARG A 171 20.98 12.13 -12.43
N LEU A 172 20.12 12.24 -13.43
CA LEU A 172 20.40 11.84 -14.83
C LEU A 172 21.22 12.88 -15.64
N GLY A 173 21.62 14.02 -15.04
CA GLY A 173 22.03 15.20 -15.80
C GLY A 173 23.53 15.47 -16.00
N ASN A 174 24.46 14.80 -15.30
CA ASN A 174 25.86 15.27 -15.29
C ASN A 174 26.97 14.25 -15.56
N ASP A 175 26.71 12.94 -15.61
CA ASP A 175 27.74 11.96 -15.98
C ASP A 175 27.11 10.91 -16.90
N GLY A 176 27.60 10.82 -18.15
CA GLY A 176 27.07 10.00 -19.24
C GLY A 176 27.21 8.48 -19.06
N CYS A 177 27.12 7.95 -17.84
CA CYS A 177 27.18 6.53 -17.56
C CYS A 177 26.40 6.17 -16.29
N GLY A 178 25.23 5.55 -16.44
CA GLY A 178 24.60 4.77 -15.37
C GLY A 178 23.28 5.34 -14.86
N ASP A 179 22.20 4.71 -15.29
CA ASP A 179 20.82 4.84 -14.80
C ASP A 179 20.78 4.75 -13.26
N SER A 180 20.71 5.90 -12.56
CA SER A 180 20.65 5.95 -11.09
C SER A 180 19.25 5.67 -10.52
N SER A 181 18.34 5.20 -11.39
CA SER A 181 17.01 4.74 -11.02
C SER A 181 17.14 3.54 -10.07
N LEU A 182 16.29 3.50 -9.04
CA LEU A 182 16.25 2.38 -8.10
C LEU A 182 15.81 1.08 -8.81
N LEU A 183 15.07 1.20 -9.92
CA LEU A 183 14.60 0.10 -10.74
C LEU A 183 15.03 0.30 -12.19
N LYS A 184 15.94 -0.56 -12.67
CA LYS A 184 16.58 -0.42 -13.98
C LYS A 184 15.82 -1.22 -15.03
N GLY A 185 15.64 -0.63 -16.21
CA GLY A 185 14.98 -1.31 -17.33
C GLY A 185 13.47 -1.51 -17.16
N ILE A 186 12.83 -0.80 -16.23
CA ILE A 186 11.36 -0.72 -16.13
C ILE A 186 10.87 0.54 -16.85
N ASP A 187 9.82 0.39 -17.64
CA ASP A 187 9.18 1.50 -18.36
C ASP A 187 8.44 2.46 -17.43
N TYR A 188 8.39 3.74 -17.81
CA TYR A 188 7.61 4.72 -17.09
C TYR A 188 6.11 4.44 -17.25
N PHE A 189 5.34 4.71 -16.20
CA PHE A 189 3.90 4.54 -16.20
C PHE A 189 3.25 5.39 -17.31
N PRO A 190 2.35 4.81 -18.13
CA PRO A 190 1.88 5.45 -19.34
C PRO A 190 1.08 6.72 -19.04
N SER A 191 1.22 7.68 -19.95
CA SER A 191 0.51 8.96 -19.86
C SER A 191 -1.01 8.75 -19.92
N GLY A 192 -1.73 9.45 -19.06
CA GLY A 192 -3.19 9.36 -18.99
C GLY A 192 -3.73 8.24 -18.08
N SER A 193 -2.87 7.38 -17.55
CA SER A 193 -3.17 6.49 -16.43
C SER A 193 -2.89 7.21 -15.10
N MET A 194 -3.58 6.80 -14.04
CA MET A 194 -3.44 7.39 -12.71
C MET A 194 -3.10 6.32 -11.67
N VAL A 195 -2.34 6.73 -10.65
CA VAL A 195 -2.14 5.97 -9.41
C VAL A 195 -2.83 6.77 -8.31
N ASP A 196 -3.65 6.12 -7.50
CA ASP A 196 -4.45 6.73 -6.45
C ASP A 196 -4.20 6.07 -5.08
N GLY A 197 -4.94 6.50 -4.06
CA GLY A 197 -4.87 5.92 -2.71
C GLY A 197 -3.54 6.14 -1.99
N LEU A 198 -3.12 5.12 -1.23
CA LEU A 198 -1.97 5.22 -0.33
C LEU A 198 -0.64 5.36 -1.09
N SER A 199 -0.45 4.66 -2.21
CA SER A 199 0.78 4.76 -3.01
C SER A 199 0.99 6.17 -3.55
N ALA A 200 -0.07 6.78 -4.07
CA ALA A 200 -0.05 8.17 -4.53
C ALA A 200 0.24 9.15 -3.37
N ALA A 201 -0.40 8.97 -2.21
CA ALA A 201 -0.17 9.80 -1.03
C ALA A 201 1.28 9.70 -0.53
N LEU A 202 1.86 8.50 -0.51
CA LEU A 202 3.25 8.26 -0.14
C LEU A 202 4.22 8.93 -1.12
N LEU A 203 4.00 8.77 -2.42
CA LEU A 203 4.84 9.42 -3.43
C LEU A 203 4.74 10.95 -3.36
N GLY A 204 3.53 11.47 -3.12
CA GLY A 204 3.29 12.89 -2.87
C GLY A 204 4.06 13.41 -1.64
N GLN A 205 4.03 12.67 -0.53
CA GLN A 205 4.82 13.01 0.66
C GLN A 205 6.33 13.01 0.38
N CYS A 206 6.85 12.03 -0.36
CA CYS A 206 8.24 12.01 -0.82
C CYS A 206 8.59 13.27 -1.61
N GLN A 207 7.73 13.66 -2.56
CA GLN A 207 7.93 14.84 -3.38
C GLN A 207 7.92 16.14 -2.55
N MET A 208 7.01 16.27 -1.59
CA MET A 208 6.95 17.43 -0.69
C MET A 208 8.19 17.54 0.22
N LYS A 209 8.68 16.42 0.73
CA LYS A 209 9.88 16.35 1.60
C LYS A 209 11.20 16.30 0.82
N LYS A 210 11.17 16.37 -0.52
CA LYS A 210 12.34 16.24 -1.41
C LYS A 210 13.13 14.94 -1.20
N ILE A 211 12.41 13.86 -0.87
CA ILE A 211 12.97 12.51 -0.73
C ILE A 211 12.94 11.81 -2.10
N LYS A 212 13.95 10.97 -2.34
CA LYS A 212 14.03 10.11 -3.53
C LYS A 212 12.96 9.01 -3.42
N GLY A 213 11.90 9.11 -4.21
CA GLY A 213 10.77 8.16 -4.15
C GLY A 213 10.56 7.51 -5.51
N THR A 214 10.30 6.22 -5.51
CA THR A 214 9.91 5.43 -6.68
C THR A 214 8.69 4.59 -6.33
N VAL A 215 7.62 4.67 -7.13
CA VAL A 215 6.51 3.72 -7.10
C VAL A 215 6.70 2.75 -8.25
N CYS A 216 6.63 1.46 -7.97
CA CYS A 216 6.55 0.40 -8.95
C CYS A 216 5.15 -0.19 -8.88
N VAL A 217 4.44 -0.16 -10.01
CA VAL A 217 3.11 -0.74 -10.15
C VAL A 217 3.18 -1.98 -11.01
N SER A 218 2.66 -3.11 -10.53
CA SER A 218 2.62 -4.38 -11.24
C SER A 218 1.22 -4.74 -11.73
N TRP A 219 1.14 -5.48 -12.83
CA TRP A 219 -0.09 -6.03 -13.38
C TRP A 219 0.12 -7.49 -13.84
N PRO A 220 -0.89 -8.37 -13.72
CA PRO A 220 -2.17 -8.23 -12.97
C PRO A 220 -2.00 -8.02 -11.45
N GLU A 221 -3.10 -7.71 -10.75
CA GLU A 221 -3.06 -7.51 -9.28
C GLU A 221 -2.62 -8.78 -8.54
N PHE A 222 -2.93 -9.96 -9.11
CA PHE A 222 -2.69 -11.27 -8.54
C PHE A 222 -2.06 -12.21 -9.58
N GLY A 223 -1.30 -13.19 -9.09
CA GLY A 223 -0.78 -14.28 -9.91
C GLY A 223 0.70 -14.57 -9.69
N GLY A 224 1.07 -15.85 -9.86
CA GLY A 224 2.44 -16.31 -9.65
C GLY A 224 3.46 -15.69 -10.61
N ALA A 225 3.06 -15.42 -11.87
CA ALA A 225 3.93 -14.78 -12.86
C ALA A 225 4.30 -13.35 -12.45
N VAL A 226 3.36 -12.58 -11.89
CA VAL A 226 3.61 -11.22 -11.38
C VAL A 226 4.45 -11.28 -10.11
N ALA A 227 4.17 -12.22 -9.22
CA ALA A 227 4.99 -12.43 -8.02
C ALA A 227 6.45 -12.74 -8.39
N SER A 228 6.67 -13.58 -9.40
CA SER A 228 8.01 -13.87 -9.93
C SER A 228 8.67 -12.63 -10.55
N LEU A 229 7.92 -11.81 -11.29
CA LEU A 229 8.41 -10.57 -11.87
C LEU A 229 8.85 -9.59 -10.78
N VAL A 230 7.98 -9.30 -9.81
CA VAL A 230 8.29 -8.41 -8.67
C VAL A 230 9.49 -8.95 -7.87
N LYS A 231 9.52 -10.26 -7.60
CA LYS A 231 10.67 -10.91 -6.96
C LYS A 231 11.97 -10.69 -7.72
N SER A 232 11.96 -10.91 -9.04
CA SER A 232 13.16 -10.74 -9.88
C SER A 232 13.68 -9.30 -9.87
N LEU A 233 12.77 -8.32 -9.92
CA LEU A 233 13.11 -6.90 -9.85
C LEU A 233 13.74 -6.53 -8.50
N LEU A 234 13.13 -6.99 -7.40
CA LEU A 234 13.64 -6.71 -6.07
C LEU A 234 15.00 -7.34 -5.81
N LEU A 235 15.18 -8.62 -6.19
CA LEU A 235 16.45 -9.31 -5.99
C LEU A 235 17.58 -8.79 -6.89
N LYS A 236 17.25 -8.28 -8.09
CA LYS A 236 18.25 -7.79 -9.04
C LYS A 236 18.69 -6.36 -8.73
N ASP A 237 17.73 -5.46 -8.49
CA ASP A 237 18.00 -4.03 -8.47
C ASP A 237 18.01 -3.42 -7.06
N VAL A 238 17.36 -4.05 -6.08
CA VAL A 238 17.09 -3.45 -4.75
C VAL A 238 17.82 -4.18 -3.63
N LEU A 239 17.75 -5.50 -3.63
CA LEU A 239 18.20 -6.41 -2.57
C LEU A 239 19.10 -7.52 -3.16
N PRO A 240 20.25 -7.17 -3.78
CA PRO A 240 21.14 -8.16 -4.38
C PRO A 240 21.82 -9.02 -3.32
N GLY A 241 21.43 -10.29 -3.23
CA GLY A 241 22.07 -11.28 -2.33
C GLY A 241 21.21 -11.76 -1.17
N PHE A 242 19.94 -11.34 -1.07
CA PHE A 242 19.05 -11.84 -0.02
C PHE A 242 18.60 -13.27 -0.26
N GLU A 243 18.72 -14.09 0.78
CA GLU A 243 18.14 -15.43 0.81
C GLU A 243 16.62 -15.35 0.89
N TYR A 244 15.96 -15.79 -0.19
CA TYR A 244 14.53 -15.95 -0.25
C TYR A 244 14.19 -17.41 0.05
N SER A 245 13.55 -17.66 1.19
CA SER A 245 13.02 -18.98 1.54
C SER A 245 11.87 -19.33 0.58
N ILE A 246 12.14 -20.20 -0.38
CA ILE A 246 11.11 -20.84 -1.21
C ILE A 246 10.47 -21.91 -0.33
N VAL A 247 9.23 -21.69 0.12
CA VAL A 247 8.41 -22.80 0.60
C VAL A 247 7.90 -23.51 -0.66
N ASP A 248 8.66 -24.51 -1.11
CA ASP A 248 8.29 -25.39 -2.21
C ASP A 248 6.98 -26.10 -1.84
N GLY A 249 5.88 -25.69 -2.49
CA GLY A 249 4.56 -26.33 -2.33
C GLY A 249 3.36 -25.39 -2.44
N GLU A 250 3.51 -24.08 -2.20
CA GLU A 250 2.37 -23.12 -2.14
C GLU A 250 2.41 -22.01 -3.20
N GLY A 251 3.36 -22.06 -4.15
CA GLY A 251 3.70 -20.93 -5.04
C GLY A 251 2.68 -20.48 -6.08
N GLY A 252 1.50 -21.10 -6.14
CA GLY A 252 0.40 -20.69 -7.03
C GLY A 252 -0.86 -20.29 -6.28
N ASP A 253 -1.28 -21.07 -5.29
CA ASP A 253 -2.63 -21.00 -4.73
C ASP A 253 -2.77 -19.95 -3.61
N THR A 254 -1.73 -19.68 -2.82
CA THR A 254 -1.81 -18.70 -1.71
C THR A 254 -1.86 -17.25 -2.19
N CYS A 255 -1.13 -16.89 -3.25
CA CYS A 255 -1.20 -15.56 -3.87
C CYS A 255 -2.56 -15.31 -4.53
N LEU A 256 -3.16 -16.35 -5.14
CA LEU A 256 -4.50 -16.30 -5.74
C LEU A 256 -5.60 -16.17 -4.68
N ARG A 257 -5.52 -16.93 -3.58
CA ARG A 257 -6.51 -16.89 -2.48
C ARG A 257 -6.49 -15.59 -1.69
N PHE A 258 -5.32 -14.96 -1.54
CA PHE A 258 -5.23 -13.67 -0.82
C PHE A 258 -5.95 -12.55 -1.57
N GLY A 259 -5.94 -12.58 -2.91
CA GLY A 259 -6.64 -11.61 -3.73
C GLY A 259 -8.16 -11.71 -3.69
N GLN A 260 -8.69 -12.93 -3.80
CA GLN A 260 -10.14 -13.17 -3.80
C GLN A 260 -10.85 -12.67 -2.54
N ILE A 261 -10.18 -12.67 -1.37
CA ILE A 261 -10.78 -12.18 -0.11
C ILE A 261 -10.90 -10.64 -0.11
N LYS A 262 -10.01 -9.94 -0.83
CA LYS A 262 -9.98 -8.47 -0.90
C LYS A 262 -11.09 -7.93 -1.81
N ASP A 263 -11.46 -8.66 -2.88
CA ASP A 263 -12.50 -8.27 -3.83
C ASP A 263 -13.92 -8.70 -3.43
N ASN A 264 -14.07 -9.79 -2.66
CA ASN A 264 -15.40 -10.31 -2.28
C ASN A 264 -16.26 -9.34 -1.45
N ARG A 265 -15.73 -8.20 -0.99
CA ARG A 265 -16.50 -7.18 -0.27
C ARG A 265 -17.02 -6.02 -1.12
N LEU A 266 -16.55 -5.85 -2.37
CA LEU A 266 -16.96 -4.71 -3.20
C LEU A 266 -17.95 -5.09 -4.31
N ASP A 267 -18.02 -6.35 -4.73
CA ASP A 267 -18.87 -6.76 -5.86
C ASP A 267 -20.27 -7.24 -5.47
N SER A 268 -20.61 -7.32 -4.18
CA SER A 268 -21.91 -7.88 -3.74
C SER A 268 -23.05 -6.87 -3.61
N GLU A 269 -22.83 -5.57 -3.82
CA GLU A 269 -23.87 -4.53 -3.56
C GLU A 269 -24.42 -3.81 -4.81
N LEU A 270 -24.16 -4.30 -6.04
CA LEU A 270 -24.66 -3.64 -7.26
C LEU A 270 -25.65 -4.45 -8.10
N TYR A 271 -26.21 -5.54 -7.57
CA TYR A 271 -27.38 -6.19 -8.16
C TYR A 271 -28.36 -6.69 -7.09
N THR A 272 -29.20 -5.77 -6.62
CA THR A 272 -30.59 -6.05 -6.19
C THR A 272 -31.46 -4.87 -6.57
#